data_AF-A0A967IAM8-F1
#
_entry.id   AF-A0A967IAM8-F1
#
_cell.length_a   1.000
_cell.length_b   1.000
_cell.length_c   1.000
_cell.angle_alpha   90.00
_cell.angle_beta   90.00
_cell.angle_gamma   90.00
#
_symmetry.space_group_name_H-M   'P 1'
#
loop_
_entity.id
_entity.type
_entity.pdbx_description
1 polymer ?
#
loop_
_entity_poly.entity_id
_entity_poly.type
_entity_poly.pdbx_seq_one_letter_code
_entity_poly.pdbx_strand_id
1 'polypeptide(L)'
;EALYARINAALEEKGAGKARLFRLLVKASAAYRRNIRLLKNQLPRFRKDFVINTLPCKVLALLKVILLALPYKLACKKFELVQERFGGQLRLAVSGGGALPKYLDEWIDALGIRIVNAYGMTECAPAIAARGLNCEIFGTLGPPLPGTELRIADEHDRPVPAGV
;
A
#
# COMPACT_ATOMS: atom_id res chain seq x y z
N GLU A 1 -6.26 12.39 2.43
CA GLU A 1 -5.97 13.27 1.27
C GLU A 1 -5.39 14.63 1.66
N ALA A 2 -5.93 15.34 2.65
CA ALA A 2 -5.41 16.64 3.10
C ALA A 2 -3.90 16.64 3.42
N LEU A 3 -3.38 15.58 4.06
CA LEU A 3 -1.96 15.41 4.34
C LEU A 3 -1.10 15.41 3.06
N TYR A 4 -1.52 14.67 2.03
CA TYR A 4 -0.82 14.57 0.75
C TYR A 4 -0.76 15.93 0.06
N ALA A 5 -1.88 16.65 0.02
CA ALA A 5 -1.95 17.99 -0.56
C ALA A 5 -1.01 18.97 0.17
N ARG A 6 -1.04 18.98 1.51
CA ARG A 6 -0.17 19.85 2.32
C ARG A 6 1.31 19.57 2.12
N ILE A 7 1.70 18.29 2.06
CA ILE A 7 3.11 17.93 1.86
C ILE A 7 3.57 18.33 0.46
N ASN A 8 2.76 18.11 -0.57
CA ASN A 8 3.11 18.53 -1.92
C ASN A 8 3.18 20.05 -2.07
N ALA A 9 2.26 20.80 -1.47
CA ALA A 9 2.32 22.27 -1.46
C ALA A 9 3.60 22.78 -0.79
N ALA A 10 3.94 22.27 0.40
CA ALA A 10 5.16 22.62 1.12
C ALA A 10 6.45 22.24 0.37
N LEU A 11 6.39 21.23 -0.52
CA LEU A 11 7.52 20.84 -1.37
C LEU A 11 7.69 21.80 -2.56
N GLU A 12 6.59 22.22 -3.18
CA GLU A 12 6.63 23.19 -4.28
C GLU A 12 7.13 24.56 -3.80
N GLU A 13 6.74 25.01 -2.61
CA GLU A 13 7.25 26.24 -1.99
C GLU A 13 8.78 26.25 -1.78
N LYS A 14 9.38 25.08 -1.52
CA LYS A 14 10.84 24.95 -1.33
C LYS A 14 11.64 24.95 -2.64
N GLY A 15 10.96 24.96 -3.79
CA GLY A 15 11.52 25.06 -5.13
C GLY A 15 11.29 23.82 -5.99
N ALA A 16 10.96 24.05 -7.26
CA ALA A 16 10.58 23.02 -8.24
C ALA A 16 11.62 21.89 -8.42
N GLY A 17 12.92 22.22 -8.32
CA GLY A 17 13.99 21.22 -8.41
C GLY A 17 13.96 20.20 -7.26
N LYS A 18 13.72 20.67 -6.02
CA LYS A 18 13.62 19.80 -4.84
C LYS A 18 12.34 18.96 -4.88
N ALA A 19 11.22 19.55 -5.32
CA ALA A 19 9.96 18.83 -5.52
C ALA A 19 10.10 17.72 -6.57
N ARG A 20 10.80 17.99 -7.69
CA ARG A 20 11.07 16.98 -8.73
C ARG A 20 11.95 15.85 -8.20
N LEU A 21 13.01 16.17 -7.47
CA LEU A 21 13.88 15.17 -6.84
C LEU A 21 13.09 14.30 -5.85
N PHE A 22 12.27 14.91 -5.00
CA PHE A 22 11.43 14.19 -4.04
C PHE A 22 10.47 13.22 -4.76
N ARG A 23 9.77 13.69 -5.81
CA ARG A 23 8.90 12.84 -6.63
C ARG A 23 9.65 11.66 -7.25
N LEU A 24 10.89 11.87 -7.73
CA LEU A 24 11.72 10.80 -8.27
C LEU A 24 12.10 9.76 -7.19
N LEU A 25 12.47 10.21 -6.00
CA LEU A 25 12.77 9.32 -4.86
C LEU A 25 11.54 8.52 -4.43
N VAL A 26 10.36 9.16 -4.38
CA VAL A 26 9.09 8.48 -4.09
C VAL A 26 8.77 7.44 -5.15
N LYS A 27 8.91 7.77 -6.43
CA LYS A 27 8.71 6.82 -7.54
C LYS A 27 9.67 5.64 -7.48
N ALA A 28 10.96 5.89 -7.22
CA ALA A 28 11.97 4.84 -7.07
C ALA A 28 11.63 3.92 -5.88
N SER A 29 11.21 4.50 -4.75
CA SER A 29 10.79 3.75 -3.56
C SER A 29 9.53 2.92 -3.80
N ALA A 30 8.49 3.52 -4.39
CA ALA A 30 7.26 2.83 -4.75
C ALA A 30 7.54 1.65 -5.70
N ALA A 31 8.38 1.85 -6.71
CA ALA A 31 8.77 0.80 -7.65
C ALA A 31 9.57 -0.31 -6.94
N TYR A 32 10.56 0.02 -6.10
CA TYR A 32 11.33 -0.96 -5.34
C TYR A 32 10.42 -1.81 -4.44
N ARG A 33 9.59 -1.17 -3.61
CA ARG A 33 8.67 -1.84 -2.69
C ARG A 33 7.66 -2.72 -3.42
N ARG A 34 7.10 -2.24 -4.53
CA ARG A 34 6.19 -3.02 -5.37
C ARG A 34 6.84 -4.29 -5.91
N ASN A 35 8.09 -4.22 -6.40
CA ASN A 35 8.78 -5.39 -6.92
C ASN A 35 9.14 -6.38 -5.79
N ILE A 36 9.55 -5.92 -4.61
CA ILE A 36 9.71 -6.78 -3.42
C ILE A 36 8.40 -7.50 -3.10
N ARG A 37 7.26 -6.80 -3.12
CA ARG A 37 5.94 -7.40 -2.88
C ARG A 37 5.57 -8.43 -3.94
N LEU A 38 5.90 -8.18 -5.21
CA LEU A 38 5.70 -9.15 -6.28
C LEU A 38 6.46 -10.44 -6.00
N LEU A 39 7.74 -10.32 -5.61
CA LEU A 39 8.57 -11.48 -5.25
C LEU A 39 8.00 -12.26 -4.06
N LYS A 40 7.45 -11.54 -3.07
CA LYS A 40 6.79 -12.11 -1.87
C LYS A 40 5.35 -12.58 -2.11
N ASN A 41 4.81 -12.45 -3.32
CA ASN A 41 3.40 -12.72 -3.66
C ASN A 41 2.39 -11.90 -2.82
N GLN A 42 2.75 -10.69 -2.39
CA GLN A 42 1.90 -9.79 -1.59
C GLN A 42 1.12 -8.79 -2.45
N LEU A 43 0.87 -9.11 -3.71
CA LEU A 43 0.07 -8.28 -4.63
C LEU A 43 -1.21 -9.03 -5.01
N PRO A 44 -2.34 -8.33 -5.21
CA PRO A 44 -3.61 -8.96 -5.50
C PRO A 44 -3.57 -9.62 -6.88
N ARG A 45 -4.13 -10.82 -6.97
CA ARG A 45 -4.31 -11.57 -8.21
C ARG A 45 -5.80 -11.71 -8.48
N PHE A 46 -6.27 -11.02 -9.52
CA PHE A 46 -7.69 -11.03 -9.90
C PHE A 46 -8.02 -12.09 -10.95
N ARG A 47 -7.00 -12.74 -11.53
CA ARG A 47 -7.17 -13.88 -12.44
C ARG A 47 -6.33 -15.05 -11.94
N LYS A 48 -6.79 -16.27 -12.24
CA LYS A 48 -6.00 -17.49 -12.04
C LYS A 48 -4.90 -17.54 -13.10
N ASP A 49 -3.76 -16.95 -12.80
CA ASP A 49 -2.61 -17.00 -13.69
C ASP A 49 -1.92 -18.37 -13.58
N PHE A 50 -1.62 -18.99 -14.72
CA PHE A 50 -0.78 -20.18 -14.76
C PHE A 50 0.65 -19.85 -14.31
N VAL A 51 1.29 -20.77 -13.60
CA VAL A 51 2.64 -20.63 -13.02
C VAL A 51 3.68 -20.17 -14.07
N ILE A 52 3.53 -20.60 -15.33
CA ILE A 52 4.41 -20.29 -16.46
C ILE A 52 4.51 -18.77 -16.71
N ASN A 53 3.44 -18.00 -16.46
CA ASN A 53 3.45 -16.54 -16.63
C ASN A 53 4.05 -15.78 -15.44
N THR A 54 4.28 -16.46 -14.32
CA THR A 54 4.75 -15.81 -13.08
C THR A 54 6.28 -15.79 -12.94
N LEU A 55 6.99 -16.76 -13.53
CA LEU A 55 8.45 -16.83 -13.47
C LEU A 55 9.16 -15.63 -14.11
N PRO A 56 8.89 -15.26 -15.38
CA PRO A 56 9.56 -14.12 -16.01
C PRO A 56 9.27 -12.80 -15.29
N CYS A 57 8.04 -12.63 -14.79
CA CYS A 57 7.65 -11.50 -13.97
C CYS A 57 8.51 -11.38 -12.69
N LYS A 58 8.80 -12.50 -12.03
CA LYS A 58 9.66 -12.53 -10.84
C LYS A 58 11.12 -12.22 -11.17
N VAL A 59 11.65 -12.75 -12.28
CA VAL A 59 13.02 -12.45 -12.72
C VAL A 59 13.18 -10.96 -13.01
N LEU A 60 12.25 -10.36 -13.76
CA LEU A 60 12.25 -8.93 -14.04
C LEU A 60 12.10 -8.09 -12.75
N ALA A 61 11.26 -8.52 -11.82
CA ALA A 61 11.12 -7.86 -10.53
C ALA A 61 12.42 -7.91 -9.71
N LEU A 62 13.13 -9.04 -9.71
CA LEU A 62 14.42 -9.18 -9.04
C LEU A 62 15.47 -8.24 -9.64
N LEU A 63 15.57 -8.18 -10.97
CA LEU A 63 16.48 -7.25 -11.66
C LEU A 63 16.16 -5.78 -11.30
N LYS A 64 14.88 -5.41 -11.28
CA LYS A 64 14.44 -4.08 -10.86
C LYS A 64 14.78 -3.78 -9.40
N VAL A 65 14.64 -4.75 -8.50
CA VAL A 65 15.02 -4.61 -7.09
C VAL A 65 16.51 -4.32 -6.96
N ILE A 66 17.35 -5.09 -7.66
CA ILE A 66 18.81 -4.90 -7.63
C ILE A 66 19.17 -3.51 -8.15
N LEU A 67 18.63 -3.12 -9.31
CA LEU A 67 18.87 -1.80 -9.92
C LEU A 67 18.42 -0.63 -9.02
N LEU A 68 17.26 -0.78 -8.37
CA LEU A 68 16.66 0.27 -7.55
C LEU A 68 17.13 0.23 -6.07
N ALA A 69 17.97 -0.72 -5.67
CA ALA A 69 18.39 -0.87 -4.28
C ALA A 69 19.14 0.37 -3.76
N LEU A 70 20.07 0.92 -4.55
CA LEU A 70 20.82 2.12 -4.18
C LEU A 70 19.94 3.38 -4.08
N PRO A 71 19.13 3.75 -5.09
CA PRO A 71 18.25 4.90 -4.98
C PRO A 71 17.18 4.71 -3.88
N TYR A 72 16.73 3.47 -3.64
CA TYR A 72 15.84 3.17 -2.52
C TYR A 72 16.49 3.46 -1.16
N LYS A 73 17.74 3.01 -0.94
CA LYS A 73 18.47 3.31 0.31
C LYS A 73 18.63 4.83 0.53
N LEU A 74 18.94 5.58 -0.54
CA LEU A 74 19.02 7.04 -0.47
C LEU A 74 17.66 7.66 -0.16
N ALA A 75 16.58 7.16 -0.76
CA ALA A 75 15.21 7.61 -0.49
C ALA A 75 14.83 7.37 0.97
N CYS A 76 15.09 6.17 1.52
CA CYS A 76 14.83 5.85 2.92
C CYS A 76 15.49 6.84 3.87
N LYS A 77 16.78 7.12 3.69
CA LYS A 77 17.51 8.09 4.53
C LYS A 77 16.91 9.50 4.46
N LYS A 78 16.37 9.90 3.30
CA LYS A 78 15.69 11.21 3.16
C LYS A 78 14.29 11.20 3.77
N PHE A 79 13.62 10.05 3.80
CA PHE A 79 12.28 9.91 4.37
C PHE A 79 12.27 9.75 5.89
N GLU A 80 13.40 9.44 6.53
CA GLU A 80 13.55 9.48 8.00
C GLU A 80 13.05 10.82 8.57
N LEU A 81 13.43 11.94 7.96
CA LEU A 81 12.95 13.29 8.35
C LEU A 81 11.43 13.46 8.24
N VAL A 82 10.80 12.74 7.30
CA VAL A 82 9.34 12.74 7.16
C VAL A 82 8.72 11.86 8.25
N GLN A 83 9.29 10.68 8.50
CA GLN A 83 8.86 9.74 9.54
C GLN A 83 8.99 10.33 10.95
N GLU A 84 10.04 11.12 11.22
CA GLU A 84 10.23 11.86 12.46
C GLU A 84 9.08 12.83 12.75
N ARG A 85 8.48 13.44 11.71
CA ARG A 85 7.28 14.29 11.88
C ARG A 85 6.04 13.52 12.31
N PHE A 86 6.03 12.19 12.11
CA PHE A 86 5.02 11.28 12.66
C PHE A 86 5.45 10.67 14.00
N GLY A 87 6.48 11.21 14.65
CA GLY A 87 6.98 10.77 15.95
C GLY A 87 8.06 9.69 15.91
N GLY A 88 8.53 9.27 14.72
CA GLY A 88 9.66 8.34 14.55
C GLY A 88 9.43 6.89 14.97
N GLN A 89 8.37 6.61 15.75
CA GLN A 89 8.03 5.27 16.25
C GLN A 89 6.69 4.76 15.70
N LEU A 90 6.11 5.43 14.69
CA LEU A 90 4.86 5.01 14.08
C LEU A 90 5.06 3.67 13.34
N ARG A 91 4.38 2.62 13.81
CA ARG A 91 4.46 1.27 13.24
C ARG A 91 3.33 0.95 12.27
N LEU A 92 2.14 1.48 12.52
CA LEU A 92 0.93 1.26 11.73
C LEU A 92 -0.02 2.44 11.90
N ALA A 93 -0.55 2.95 10.79
CA ALA A 93 -1.71 3.82 10.76
C ALA A 93 -2.90 3.05 10.18
N VAL A 94 -4.08 3.26 10.74
CA VAL A 94 -5.33 2.66 10.25
C VAL A 94 -6.21 3.76 9.69
N SER A 95 -6.70 3.56 8.47
CA SER A 95 -7.72 4.38 7.80
C SER A 95 -9.06 3.66 7.89
N GLY A 96 -10.11 4.38 8.29
CA GLY A 96 -11.49 3.87 8.36
C GLY A 96 -12.49 4.95 7.94
N GLY A 97 -13.78 4.61 7.94
CA GLY A 97 -14.90 5.51 7.59
C GLY A 97 -15.09 5.76 6.08
N GLY A 98 -14.16 5.32 5.24
CA GLY A 98 -14.26 5.41 3.79
C GLY A 98 -13.20 4.58 3.09
N ALA A 99 -13.32 4.43 1.77
CA ALA A 99 -12.33 3.73 0.97
C ALA A 99 -11.01 4.51 0.94
N LEU A 100 -9.90 3.87 1.32
CA LEU A 100 -8.57 4.43 1.19
C LEU A 100 -8.17 4.48 -0.31
N PRO A 101 -7.93 5.67 -0.90
CA PRO A 101 -7.53 5.75 -2.29
C PRO A 101 -6.19 5.06 -2.54
N LYS A 102 -6.11 4.25 -3.60
CA LYS A 102 -4.91 3.46 -3.95
C LYS A 102 -3.65 4.32 -4.09
N TYR A 103 -3.76 5.48 -4.73
CA TYR A 103 -2.62 6.38 -4.93
C TYR A 103 -2.05 6.85 -3.58
N LEU A 104 -2.90 7.05 -2.57
CA LEU A 104 -2.50 7.51 -1.25
C LEU A 104 -1.87 6.37 -0.45
N ASP A 105 -2.45 5.16 -0.50
CA ASP A 105 -1.85 3.95 0.09
C ASP A 105 -0.43 3.72 -0.47
N GLU A 106 -0.29 3.74 -1.79
CA GLU A 106 1.02 3.57 -2.46
C GLU A 106 2.01 4.70 -2.12
N TRP A 107 1.55 5.94 -2.01
CA TRP A 107 2.41 7.08 -1.71
C TRP A 107 2.90 7.07 -0.26
N ILE A 108 2.01 6.85 0.72
CA ILE A 108 2.37 6.76 2.15
C ILE A 108 3.32 5.57 2.37
N ASP A 109 3.02 4.44 1.75
CA ASP A 109 3.88 3.27 1.79
C ASP A 109 5.26 3.53 1.17
N ALA A 110 5.35 4.29 0.07
CA ALA A 110 6.63 4.67 -0.54
C ALA A 110 7.51 5.52 0.40
N LEU A 111 6.91 6.29 1.30
CA LEU A 111 7.62 7.05 2.34
C LEU A 111 8.11 6.19 3.51
N GLY A 112 7.75 4.91 3.53
CA GLY A 112 8.10 4.00 4.60
C GLY A 112 7.11 3.92 5.73
N ILE A 113 5.97 4.60 5.61
CA ILE A 113 4.92 4.59 6.62
C ILE A 113 3.90 3.51 6.24
N ARG A 114 3.57 2.63 7.17
CA ARG A 114 2.57 1.59 6.92
C ARG A 114 1.17 2.14 7.24
N ILE A 115 0.34 2.28 6.22
CA ILE A 115 -1.09 2.55 6.37
C ILE A 115 -1.91 1.33 5.92
N VAL A 116 -3.01 1.03 6.62
CA VAL A 116 -3.97 -0.02 6.25
C VAL A 116 -5.38 0.53 6.24
N ASN A 117 -6.22 -0.06 5.40
CA ASN A 117 -7.65 0.20 5.46
C ASN A 117 -8.29 -0.80 6.43
N ALA A 118 -9.22 -0.32 7.25
CA ALA A 118 -10.11 -1.13 8.06
C ALA A 118 -11.54 -0.71 7.74
N TYR A 119 -12.38 -1.70 7.44
CA TYR A 119 -13.80 -1.48 7.19
C TYR A 119 -14.58 -1.85 8.44
N GLY A 120 -15.54 -1.02 8.80
CA GLY A 120 -16.45 -1.22 9.91
C GLY A 120 -17.67 -0.32 9.76
N MET A 121 -18.71 -0.63 10.53
CA MET A 121 -19.94 0.14 10.61
C MET A 121 -20.46 0.12 12.04
N THR A 122 -21.32 1.07 12.40
CA THR A 122 -21.86 1.22 13.76
C THR A 122 -22.57 -0.03 14.27
N GLU A 123 -23.12 -0.83 13.38
CA GLU A 123 -23.96 -2.00 13.62
C GLU A 123 -23.16 -3.29 13.85
N CYS A 124 -21.88 -3.35 13.45
CA CYS A 124 -21.11 -4.61 13.36
C CYS A 124 -19.72 -4.54 14.01
N ALA A 125 -19.53 -3.64 14.99
CA ALA A 125 -18.26 -3.37 15.69
C ALA A 125 -17.28 -2.48 14.88
N PRO A 126 -16.28 -1.85 15.54
CA PRO A 126 -15.48 -0.78 14.92
C PRO A 126 -14.61 -1.23 13.73
N ALA A 127 -14.35 -2.54 13.58
CA ALA A 127 -13.72 -3.13 12.41
C ALA A 127 -14.26 -4.55 12.17
N ILE A 128 -14.62 -4.84 10.93
CA ILE A 128 -15.16 -6.11 10.41
C ILE A 128 -14.05 -6.84 9.63
N ALA A 129 -13.28 -6.10 8.83
CA ALA A 129 -12.17 -6.63 8.04
C ALA A 129 -11.06 -5.58 7.93
N ALA A 130 -9.81 -6.04 7.99
CA ALA A 130 -8.64 -5.16 7.91
C ALA A 130 -7.37 -5.93 7.52
N ARG A 131 -6.38 -5.20 6.98
CA ARG A 131 -5.02 -5.74 6.83
C ARG A 131 -4.24 -5.57 8.13
N GLY A 132 -3.60 -6.64 8.59
CA GLY A 132 -2.66 -6.58 9.71
C GLY A 132 -1.31 -5.94 9.37
N LEU A 133 -0.46 -5.79 10.40
CA LEU A 133 0.94 -5.35 10.31
C LEU A 133 1.74 -6.15 9.27
N ASN A 134 1.55 -7.47 9.27
CA ASN A 134 2.29 -8.39 8.41
C ASN A 134 1.86 -8.35 6.93
N CYS A 135 0.87 -7.51 6.58
CA CYS A 135 0.42 -7.23 5.23
C CYS A 135 0.38 -8.46 4.31
N GLU A 136 -0.71 -9.21 4.36
CA GLU A 136 -0.86 -10.39 3.50
C GLU A 136 -0.88 -9.99 2.02
N ILE A 137 -1.79 -9.10 1.63
CA ILE A 137 -1.93 -8.62 0.25
C ILE A 137 -2.04 -7.09 0.26
N PHE A 138 -1.18 -6.39 -0.49
CA PHE A 138 -1.17 -4.93 -0.54
C PHE A 138 -2.29 -4.38 -1.43
N GLY A 139 -2.94 -3.29 -1.02
CA GLY A 139 -4.01 -2.64 -1.77
C GLY A 139 -5.38 -3.31 -1.68
N THR A 140 -5.57 -4.30 -0.80
CA THR A 140 -6.87 -4.91 -0.49
C THR A 140 -7.40 -4.47 0.88
N LEU A 141 -8.65 -4.79 1.18
CA LEU A 141 -9.22 -4.58 2.52
C LEU A 141 -8.58 -5.50 3.57
N GLY A 142 -8.24 -6.73 3.18
CA GLY A 142 -7.72 -7.76 4.08
C GLY A 142 -8.81 -8.78 4.46
N PRO A 143 -8.44 -9.79 5.27
CA PRO A 143 -9.38 -10.80 5.74
C PRO A 143 -10.39 -10.23 6.77
N PRO A 144 -11.50 -10.94 7.00
CA PRO A 144 -12.35 -10.68 8.17
C PRO A 144 -11.54 -10.83 9.46
N LEU A 145 -11.93 -10.08 10.49
CA LEU A 145 -11.37 -10.26 11.82
C LEU A 145 -11.78 -11.63 12.41
N PRO A 146 -11.00 -12.18 13.36
CA PRO A 146 -11.35 -13.42 14.03
C PRO A 146 -12.75 -13.36 14.65
N GLY A 147 -13.59 -14.37 14.36
CA GLY A 147 -14.98 -14.42 14.82
C GLY A 147 -15.97 -13.63 13.96
N THR A 148 -15.54 -13.10 12.80
CA THR A 148 -16.41 -12.43 11.84
C THR A 148 -16.59 -13.28 10.58
N GLU A 149 -17.84 -13.48 10.18
CA GLU A 149 -18.19 -14.13 8.91
C GLU A 149 -18.62 -13.09 7.87
N LEU A 150 -18.19 -13.29 6.62
CA LEU A 150 -18.52 -12.41 5.50
C LEU A 150 -19.13 -13.22 4.35
N ARG A 151 -20.22 -12.72 3.79
CA ARG A 151 -20.86 -13.24 2.59
C ARG A 151 -21.11 -12.10 1.61
N ILE A 152 -20.69 -12.28 0.37
CA ILE A 152 -21.10 -11.41 -0.75
C ILE A 152 -22.26 -12.12 -1.44
N ALA A 153 -23.39 -11.44 -1.56
CA ALA A 153 -24.61 -11.98 -2.15
C ALA A 153 -25.11 -11.10 -3.30
N ASP A 154 -25.80 -11.71 -4.26
CA ASP A 154 -26.51 -11.00 -5.32
C ASP A 154 -27.80 -10.34 -4.77
N GLU A 155 -28.55 -9.66 -5.63
CA GLU A 155 -29.83 -9.00 -5.28
C GLU A 155 -30.90 -9.98 -4.76
N HIS A 156 -30.68 -11.30 -4.89
CA HIS A 156 -31.60 -12.37 -4.50
C HIS A 156 -31.08 -13.13 -3.26
N ASP A 157 -30.12 -12.55 -2.52
CA ASP A 157 -29.46 -13.12 -1.35
C ASP A 157 -28.69 -14.44 -1.62
N ARG A 158 -28.29 -14.69 -2.87
CA ARG A 158 -27.50 -15.88 -3.22
C ARG A 158 -26.01 -15.55 -3.24
N PRO A 159 -25.13 -16.43 -2.69
CA PRO A 159 -23.69 -16.22 -2.74
C PRO A 159 -23.19 -16.04 -4.17
N VAL A 160 -22.35 -15.03 -4.40
CA VAL A 160 -21.73 -14.81 -5.72
C VAL A 160 -20.40 -15.58 -5.84
N PRO A 161 -20.02 -16.00 -7.07
CA PRO A 161 -18.70 -16.57 -7.31
C PRO A 161 -17.57 -15.59 -7.01
N ALA A 162 -16.40 -16.11 -6.63
CA ALA A 162 -15.22 -15.28 -6.37
C ALA A 162 -14.80 -14.48 -7.61
N GLY A 163 -14.65 -13.17 -7.46
CA GLY A 163 -14.21 -12.25 -8.51
C GLY A 163 -15.35 -11.53 -9.26
N VAL A 164 -16.60 -11.75 -8.84
CA VAL A 164 -17.79 -11.00 -9.26
C VAL A 164 -17.97 -9.78 -8.37
#